data_AF-G3JT54-F1
#
_entry.id   AF-G3JT54-F1
#
_cell.length_a   1.000
_cell.length_b   1.000
_cell.length_c   1.000
_cell.angle_alpha   90.00
_cell.angle_beta   90.00
_cell.angle_gamma   90.00
#
_symmetry.space_group_name_H-M   'P 1'
#
loop_
_entity.id
_entity.type
_entity.pdbx_description
1 polymer ?
#
loop_
_entity_poly.entity_id
_entity_poly.type
_entity_poly.pdbx_seq_one_letter_code
_entity_poly.pdbx_strand_id
1 'polypeptide(L)'
;MARHGRLFGLLALAVGLYSQVYAQPVESLPSDVKGELRGPSELLGAIDINDFDRLDERALGARREFPPPAILPPPQIVYRGDKRSPKEIEAIGGFLPSSEVTPTNENNGFSLYMHHLGYKLVDGKRVTAYVSTTRFFGTALGYANMASKEGGWIYEIQALPHMTDSDGTLLQGRKWRNEFEISALGGISWSQVKSAVQVPGFKTTGDYGAGFWSDVTVESFKQKMPEKQWFNNSNYNSTFDQFKASPGQPQLAGWFDSEHEQYKSQEPWSLNQTKTIEEYYMDFMNQFGGHVGWTGTYPLVLSHRALPR
;
A
#
# COMPACT_ATOMS: atom_id res chain seq x y z
N MET A 1 57.81 -15.04 -28.56
CA MET A 1 56.84 -14.87 -27.46
C MET A 1 55.46 -14.82 -28.12
N ALA A 2 54.73 -15.95 -28.21
CA ALA A 2 53.58 -16.30 -27.34
C ALA A 2 52.71 -15.06 -27.02
N ARG A 3 51.41 -14.94 -27.34
CA ARG A 3 50.28 -15.86 -27.63
C ARG A 3 49.27 -15.05 -28.49
N HIS A 4 48.69 -15.63 -29.56
CA HIS A 4 47.26 -16.02 -29.70
C HIS A 4 46.27 -14.87 -29.38
N GLY A 5 45.32 -14.46 -30.22
CA GLY A 5 44.79 -15.06 -31.45
C GLY A 5 43.27 -14.77 -31.52
N ARG A 6 42.86 -14.18 -32.65
CA ARG A 6 41.52 -14.12 -33.27
C ARG A 6 40.38 -13.37 -32.54
N LEU A 7 39.30 -12.88 -33.17
CA LEU A 7 38.84 -12.50 -34.52
C LEU A 7 37.30 -12.73 -34.49
N PHE A 8 36.52 -11.81 -35.06
CA PHE A 8 35.07 -11.90 -35.36
C PHE A 8 34.12 -11.93 -34.14
N GLY A 9 32.91 -11.37 -34.18
CA GLY A 9 32.12 -10.76 -35.25
C GLY A 9 30.67 -10.60 -34.74
N LEU A 10 29.95 -9.65 -35.35
CA LEU A 10 28.50 -9.39 -35.31
C LEU A 10 27.58 -10.52 -34.78
N LEU A 11 26.56 -10.18 -33.98
CA LEU A 11 25.16 -10.52 -34.30
C LEU A 11 24.13 -9.70 -33.50
N ALA A 12 23.04 -9.37 -34.19
CA ALA A 12 21.83 -8.74 -33.71
C ALA A 12 20.82 -9.75 -33.14
N LEU A 13 19.84 -9.22 -32.40
CA LEU A 13 18.45 -9.70 -32.21
C LEU A 13 18.16 -11.14 -31.69
N ALA A 14 17.39 -11.15 -30.60
CA ALA A 14 16.10 -11.83 -30.43
C ALA A 14 15.97 -12.96 -29.39
N VAL A 15 14.77 -12.95 -28.78
CA VAL A 15 14.04 -14.01 -28.05
C VAL A 15 14.55 -14.25 -26.62
N GLY A 16 13.78 -14.09 -25.54
CA GLY A 16 12.34 -14.24 -25.37
C GLY A 16 12.07 -15.48 -24.51
N LEU A 17 11.24 -15.29 -23.46
CA LEU A 17 10.43 -16.29 -22.75
C LEU A 17 10.96 -16.92 -21.44
N TYR A 18 9.98 -17.00 -20.51
CA TYR A 18 9.87 -17.73 -19.24
C TYR A 18 10.65 -17.15 -18.06
N SER A 19 9.99 -16.72 -16.97
CA SER A 19 8.86 -17.37 -16.31
C SER A 19 7.77 -16.37 -15.88
N GLN A 20 6.65 -16.37 -16.60
CA GLN A 20 5.37 -15.97 -16.03
C GLN A 20 4.90 -17.11 -15.12
N VAL A 21 5.06 -16.96 -13.81
CA VAL A 21 4.22 -17.70 -12.87
C VAL A 21 3.13 -16.72 -12.47
N TYR A 22 1.95 -16.92 -13.05
CA TYR A 22 0.72 -16.27 -12.61
C TYR A 22 0.51 -16.61 -11.13
N ALA A 23 0.80 -15.67 -10.24
CA ALA A 23 0.26 -15.73 -8.89
C ALA A 23 -1.20 -15.28 -9.01
N GLN A 24 -2.13 -16.24 -8.87
CA GLN A 24 -3.53 -15.93 -8.67
C GLN A 24 -3.66 -15.02 -7.43
N PRO A 25 -4.59 -14.05 -7.41
CA PRO A 25 -4.87 -13.25 -6.23
C PRO A 25 -5.21 -14.19 -5.07
N VAL A 26 -4.43 -14.09 -3.98
CA VAL A 26 -4.65 -14.89 -2.78
C VAL A 26 -5.78 -14.21 -2.00
N GLU A 27 -7.01 -14.63 -2.25
CA GLU A 27 -8.23 -14.12 -1.61
C GLU A 27 -8.45 -14.64 -0.18
N SER A 28 -7.57 -15.51 0.31
CA SER A 28 -7.52 -15.94 1.71
C SER A 28 -6.13 -16.47 2.06
N LEU A 29 -5.66 -16.21 3.29
CA LEU A 29 -4.36 -16.71 3.79
C LEU A 29 -4.26 -18.24 3.70
N PRO A 30 -3.25 -18.81 2.99
CA PRO A 30 -2.93 -20.23 3.09
C PRO A 30 -2.34 -20.54 4.47
N SER A 31 -2.58 -21.75 4.98
CA SER A 31 -2.14 -22.21 6.31
C SER A 31 -0.62 -22.38 6.47
N ASP A 32 0.15 -22.27 5.39
CA ASP A 32 1.52 -22.78 5.30
C ASP A 32 2.37 -22.03 4.25
N VAL A 33 2.47 -20.69 4.33
CA VAL A 33 3.42 -19.97 3.45
C VAL A 33 4.81 -19.92 4.09
N LYS A 34 5.52 -21.06 4.02
CA LYS A 34 6.99 -21.11 3.96
C LYS A 34 7.38 -21.48 2.54
N GLY A 35 7.96 -20.55 1.78
CA GLY A 35 8.50 -20.87 0.46
C GLY A 35 8.67 -19.68 -0.46
N GLU A 36 9.91 -19.17 -0.47
CA GLU A 36 10.61 -18.48 -1.58
C GLU A 36 9.81 -17.54 -2.50
N LEU A 37 9.98 -16.23 -2.29
CA LEU A 37 9.84 -15.22 -3.34
C LEU A 37 11.03 -14.24 -3.22
N ARG A 38 12.04 -14.39 -4.09
CA ARG A 38 13.16 -13.45 -4.20
C ARG A 38 12.85 -12.36 -5.21
N GLY A 39 12.83 -11.10 -4.77
CA GLY A 39 12.89 -9.91 -5.60
C GLY A 39 14.27 -9.23 -5.54
N PRO A 40 14.59 -8.26 -6.42
CA PRO A 40 15.93 -7.72 -6.59
C PRO A 40 16.43 -7.01 -5.32
N SER A 41 17.51 -7.55 -4.76
CA SER A 41 18.15 -7.14 -3.51
C SER A 41 19.08 -5.94 -3.72
N GLU A 42 18.58 -4.74 -3.99
CA GLU A 42 19.38 -3.51 -3.86
C GLU A 42 18.51 -2.35 -3.32
N LEU A 43 18.01 -2.51 -2.09
CA LEU A 43 17.51 -1.44 -1.25
C LEU A 43 18.13 -1.61 0.13
N LEU A 44 19.08 -0.74 0.46
CA LEU A 44 19.57 -0.59 1.84
C LEU A 44 18.40 -0.05 2.69
N GLY A 45 17.55 -0.93 3.21
CA GLY A 45 16.49 -0.59 4.16
C GLY A 45 15.10 -1.22 3.90
N ALA A 46 14.85 -1.85 2.76
CA ALA A 46 13.60 -2.58 2.55
C ALA A 46 13.67 -3.92 3.29
N ILE A 47 12.68 -4.23 4.15
CA ILE A 47 12.63 -5.54 4.80
C ILE A 47 11.95 -6.53 3.87
N ASP A 48 12.70 -7.48 3.33
CA ASP A 48 12.15 -8.67 2.66
C ASP A 48 11.91 -9.81 3.67
N ILE A 49 11.10 -10.79 3.30
CA ILE A 49 10.86 -12.01 4.10
C ILE A 49 12.17 -12.72 4.49
N ASN A 50 13.20 -12.63 3.64
CA ASN A 50 14.51 -13.22 3.89
C ASN A 50 15.36 -12.41 4.91
N ASP A 51 15.05 -11.13 5.13
CA ASP A 51 15.72 -10.29 6.14
C ASP A 51 15.19 -10.56 7.54
N PHE A 52 13.95 -11.07 7.66
CA PHE A 52 13.37 -11.46 8.96
C PHE A 52 14.12 -12.61 9.63
N ASP A 53 14.51 -13.64 8.87
CA ASP A 53 15.30 -14.76 9.41
C ASP A 53 16.65 -14.28 9.99
N ARG A 54 17.19 -13.14 9.52
CA ARG A 54 18.43 -12.53 10.03
C ARG A 54 18.19 -11.55 11.19
N LEU A 55 17.02 -10.90 11.24
CA LEU A 55 16.59 -10.03 12.35
C LEU A 55 16.17 -10.84 13.59
N ASP A 56 15.73 -12.10 13.38
CA ASP A 56 15.22 -13.00 14.42
C ASP A 56 16.24 -13.30 15.53
N GLU A 57 17.54 -13.42 15.23
CA GLU A 57 18.50 -13.84 16.28
C GLU A 57 18.98 -12.70 17.19
N ARG A 58 18.97 -11.43 16.73
CA ARG A 58 19.49 -10.29 17.53
C ARG A 58 18.40 -9.39 18.12
N ALA A 59 17.20 -9.35 17.52
CA ALA A 59 16.11 -8.49 18.00
C ALA A 59 15.13 -9.20 18.96
N LEU A 60 15.12 -10.54 19.01
CA LEU A 60 14.16 -11.34 19.79
C LEU A 60 14.57 -11.58 21.26
N GLY A 61 14.82 -10.49 21.99
CA GLY A 61 14.73 -10.54 23.45
C GLY A 61 13.35 -11.03 23.90
N ALA A 62 13.34 -11.84 24.97
CA ALA A 62 12.20 -12.56 25.56
C ALA A 62 10.80 -11.92 25.39
N ARG A 63 9.83 -12.74 24.98
CA ARG A 63 8.36 -12.58 25.10
C ARG A 63 7.86 -11.12 25.11
N ARG A 64 7.63 -10.54 23.94
CA ARG A 64 6.90 -9.27 23.82
C ARG A 64 5.40 -9.51 24.02
N GLU A 65 4.73 -8.62 24.76
CA GLU A 65 3.26 -8.49 24.77
C GLU A 65 2.68 -8.29 23.35
N PHE A 66 3.53 -7.87 22.40
CA PHE A 66 3.15 -7.57 21.01
C PHE A 66 4.14 -8.19 20.01
N PRO A 67 3.83 -9.34 19.41
CA PRO A 67 4.68 -9.94 18.38
C PRO A 67 4.66 -9.10 17.08
N PRO A 68 5.76 -9.12 16.30
CA PRO A 68 5.76 -8.54 14.96
C PRO A 68 4.65 -9.18 14.09
N PRO A 69 4.10 -8.45 13.11
CA PRO A 69 3.11 -9.02 12.20
C PRO A 69 3.75 -10.11 11.35
N ALA A 70 2.95 -11.09 10.93
CA ALA A 70 3.33 -11.91 9.79
C ALA A 70 3.39 -10.99 8.56
N ILE A 71 4.56 -10.86 7.96
CA ILE A 71 4.71 -10.07 6.74
C ILE A 71 4.23 -10.90 5.56
N LEU A 72 3.28 -10.33 4.84
CA LEU A 72 2.63 -10.96 3.70
C LEU A 72 3.23 -10.41 2.41
N PRO A 73 3.26 -11.21 1.33
CA PRO A 73 3.73 -10.73 0.03
C PRO A 73 3.01 -9.45 -0.41
N PRO A 74 3.71 -8.52 -1.11
CA PRO A 74 3.07 -7.30 -1.58
C PRO A 74 1.90 -7.61 -2.54
N PRO A 75 0.70 -7.05 -2.30
CA PRO A 75 -0.46 -7.34 -3.11
C PRO A 75 -0.39 -6.63 -4.47
N GLN A 76 -1.01 -7.25 -5.47
CA GLN A 76 -1.28 -6.62 -6.77
C GLN A 76 -2.59 -5.81 -6.76
N ILE A 77 -3.57 -6.27 -5.97
CA ILE A 77 -4.87 -5.61 -5.81
C ILE A 77 -5.03 -5.20 -4.36
N VAL A 78 -5.45 -3.96 -4.15
CA VAL A 78 -5.86 -3.43 -2.86
C VAL A 78 -7.27 -2.88 -2.96
N TYR A 79 -7.92 -2.75 -1.82
CA TYR A 79 -9.30 -2.33 -1.70
C TYR A 79 -9.41 -1.08 -0.84
N ARG A 80 -10.37 -0.22 -1.17
CA ARG A 80 -10.70 0.95 -0.36
C ARG A 80 -12.20 1.08 -0.19
N GLY A 81 -12.65 1.21 1.05
CA GLY A 81 -14.01 1.66 1.36
C GLY A 81 -14.08 3.18 1.40
N ASP A 82 -15.06 3.77 0.73
CA ASP A 82 -15.26 5.23 0.71
C ASP A 82 -16.75 5.57 0.58
N LYS A 83 -17.17 6.74 1.09
CA LYS A 83 -18.54 7.22 0.88
C LYS A 83 -18.76 7.81 -0.50
N ARG A 84 -17.70 8.34 -1.12
CA ARG A 84 -17.76 9.01 -2.43
C ARG A 84 -17.98 7.98 -3.53
N SER A 85 -18.80 8.34 -4.50
CA SER A 85 -19.11 7.52 -5.68
C SER A 85 -17.99 7.55 -6.74
N PRO A 86 -17.95 6.57 -7.66
CA PRO A 86 -17.00 6.53 -8.77
C PRO A 86 -16.91 7.84 -9.54
N LYS A 87 -18.07 8.46 -9.81
CA LYS A 87 -18.17 9.75 -10.49
C LYS A 87 -17.49 10.88 -9.72
N GLU A 88 -17.63 10.93 -8.40
CA GLU A 88 -17.00 11.96 -7.57
C GLU A 88 -15.48 11.79 -7.51
N ILE A 89 -15.01 10.55 -7.41
CA ILE A 89 -13.57 10.22 -7.39
C ILE A 89 -12.94 10.49 -8.77
N GLU A 90 -13.59 10.07 -9.84
CA GLU A 90 -13.17 10.36 -11.21
C GLU A 90 -13.06 11.86 -11.48
N ALA A 91 -14.06 12.64 -11.04
CA ALA A 91 -14.10 14.09 -11.26
C ALA A 91 -12.91 14.84 -10.66
N ILE A 92 -12.27 14.30 -9.62
CA ILE A 92 -11.06 14.87 -9.00
C ILE A 92 -9.78 14.14 -9.41
N GLY A 93 -9.87 13.20 -10.35
CA GLY A 93 -8.73 12.45 -10.90
C GLY A 93 -8.28 11.26 -10.06
N GLY A 94 -8.97 10.92 -8.98
CA GLY A 94 -8.63 9.79 -8.10
C GLY A 94 -8.80 10.09 -6.61
N PHE A 95 -8.07 9.37 -5.76
CA PHE A 95 -8.07 9.59 -4.31
C PHE A 95 -6.90 10.48 -3.91
N LEU A 96 -7.21 11.69 -3.43
CA LEU A 96 -6.23 12.57 -2.79
C LEU A 96 -6.10 12.25 -1.29
N PRO A 97 -4.92 12.45 -0.68
CA PRO A 97 -4.77 12.44 0.77
C PRO A 97 -5.78 13.39 1.43
N SER A 98 -6.45 12.91 2.46
CA SER A 98 -7.50 13.68 3.18
C SER A 98 -6.88 14.68 4.16
N SER A 99 -5.94 15.49 3.69
CA SER A 99 -5.25 16.51 4.48
C SER A 99 -6.00 17.83 4.41
N GLU A 100 -6.28 18.43 5.56
CA GLU A 100 -6.88 19.77 5.70
C GLU A 100 -5.83 20.87 5.80
N VAL A 101 -4.59 20.49 6.12
CA VAL A 101 -3.40 21.34 6.09
C VAL A 101 -2.31 20.67 5.29
N THR A 102 -1.41 21.46 4.70
CA THR A 102 -0.28 20.92 3.94
C THR A 102 0.64 20.11 4.86
N PRO A 103 0.94 18.84 4.53
CA PRO A 103 1.95 18.05 5.22
C PRO A 103 3.32 18.74 5.24
N THR A 104 3.98 18.73 6.39
CA THR A 104 5.35 19.23 6.61
C THR A 104 6.03 18.33 7.64
N ASN A 105 7.35 18.47 7.79
CA ASN A 105 8.07 17.87 8.92
C ASN A 105 7.54 18.39 10.27
N GLU A 106 7.25 19.69 10.41
CA GLU A 106 6.86 20.33 11.67
C GLU A 106 5.50 19.84 12.18
N ASN A 107 4.60 19.51 11.27
CA ASN A 107 3.28 18.98 11.60
C ASN A 107 3.18 17.45 11.48
N ASN A 108 4.30 16.77 11.26
CA ASN A 108 4.40 15.31 11.10
C ASN A 108 3.53 14.74 9.96
N GLY A 109 3.17 15.55 8.96
CA GLY A 109 2.22 15.16 7.92
C GLY A 109 2.73 14.05 7.00
N PHE A 110 4.05 13.86 6.93
CA PHE A 110 4.70 12.78 6.18
C PHE A 110 4.94 11.52 7.02
N SER A 111 4.53 11.49 8.30
CA SER A 111 4.65 10.29 9.13
C SER A 111 3.59 9.25 8.77
N LEU A 112 4.03 8.05 8.37
CA LEU A 112 3.11 6.92 8.19
C LEU A 112 2.47 6.50 9.52
N TYR A 113 3.21 6.56 10.63
CA TYR A 113 2.64 6.23 11.93
C TYR A 113 1.52 7.20 12.34
N MET A 114 1.70 8.51 12.12
CA MET A 114 0.63 9.49 12.40
C MET A 114 -0.58 9.30 11.48
N HIS A 115 -0.35 8.96 10.21
CA HIS A 115 -1.42 8.55 9.30
C HIS A 115 -2.19 7.34 9.84
N HIS A 116 -1.45 6.29 10.22
CA HIS A 116 -1.97 5.03 10.74
C HIS A 116 -2.81 5.24 11.99
N LEU A 117 -2.43 6.15 12.89
CA LEU A 117 -3.27 6.46 14.05
C LEU A 117 -4.64 7.00 13.66
N GLY A 118 -4.77 7.76 12.58
CA GLY A 118 -6.05 8.19 12.00
C GLY A 118 -6.82 9.26 12.77
N TYR A 119 -6.47 9.55 14.03
CA TYR A 119 -7.18 10.51 14.90
C TYR A 119 -6.33 11.65 15.45
N LYS A 120 -5.01 11.69 15.18
CA LYS A 120 -4.17 12.80 15.62
C LYS A 120 -4.36 14.00 14.70
N LEU A 121 -4.78 15.11 15.30
CA LEU A 121 -5.06 16.37 14.60
C LEU A 121 -3.99 17.40 14.97
N VAL A 122 -3.65 18.26 14.03
CA VAL A 122 -2.83 19.45 14.27
C VAL A 122 -3.78 20.64 14.29
N ASP A 123 -3.92 21.28 15.45
CA ASP A 123 -4.88 22.37 15.68
C ASP A 123 -6.32 22.01 15.27
N GLY A 124 -6.73 20.77 15.55
CA GLY A 124 -8.06 20.26 15.20
C GLY A 124 -8.24 19.91 13.71
N LYS A 125 -7.19 19.95 12.90
CA LYS A 125 -7.21 19.63 11.47
C LYS A 125 -6.47 18.33 11.17
N ARG A 126 -7.01 17.52 10.27
CA ARG A 126 -6.34 16.31 9.79
C ARG A 126 -5.15 16.67 8.92
N VAL A 127 -4.02 16.01 9.13
CA VAL A 127 -2.83 16.13 8.29
C VAL A 127 -2.32 14.76 7.89
N THR A 128 -2.12 14.55 6.58
CA THR A 128 -1.51 13.32 6.08
C THR A 128 -1.09 13.44 4.62
N ALA A 129 0.04 12.82 4.28
CA ALA A 129 0.52 12.65 2.92
C ALA A 129 0.08 11.33 2.25
N TYR A 130 -0.83 10.58 2.88
CA TYR A 130 -1.17 9.20 2.50
C TYR A 130 -2.67 9.00 2.25
N VAL A 131 -2.98 7.96 1.46
CA VAL A 131 -4.33 7.41 1.30
C VAL A 131 -4.31 5.94 1.72
N SER A 132 -5.10 5.60 2.75
CA SER A 132 -5.25 4.21 3.22
C SER A 132 -5.99 3.34 2.21
N THR A 133 -5.47 2.15 2.00
CA THR A 133 -6.15 1.01 1.37
C THR A 133 -5.89 -0.22 2.23
N THR A 134 -6.50 -1.35 1.90
CA THR A 134 -6.29 -2.62 2.58
C THR A 134 -6.11 -3.73 1.56
N ARG A 135 -5.37 -4.78 1.90
CA ARG A 135 -5.26 -5.96 1.04
C ARG A 135 -6.55 -6.81 1.01
N PHE A 136 -7.48 -6.61 1.94
CA PHE A 136 -8.67 -7.45 2.07
C PHE A 136 -9.96 -6.74 1.68
N PHE A 137 -10.71 -7.35 0.76
CA PHE A 137 -12.01 -6.84 0.29
C PHE A 137 -12.96 -6.57 1.45
N GLY A 138 -13.12 -7.54 2.35
CA GLY A 138 -14.06 -7.45 3.44
C GLY A 138 -13.70 -6.39 4.50
N THR A 139 -12.40 -6.09 4.70
CA THR A 139 -11.98 -4.94 5.51
C THR A 139 -12.44 -3.63 4.85
N ALA A 140 -12.26 -3.48 3.54
CA ALA A 140 -12.77 -2.31 2.80
C ALA A 140 -14.30 -2.23 2.83
N LEU A 141 -15.00 -3.37 2.79
CA LEU A 141 -16.44 -3.47 2.98
C LEU A 141 -16.86 -2.91 4.33
N GLY A 142 -16.16 -3.25 5.41
CA GLY A 142 -16.41 -2.67 6.74
C GLY A 142 -16.36 -1.14 6.74
N TYR A 143 -15.32 -0.55 6.14
CA TYR A 143 -15.23 0.92 6.04
C TYR A 143 -16.31 1.53 5.17
N ALA A 144 -16.62 0.95 4.01
CA ALA A 144 -17.68 1.42 3.13
C ALA A 144 -19.06 1.33 3.81
N ASN A 145 -19.30 0.26 4.57
CA ASN A 145 -20.53 0.03 5.33
C ASN A 145 -20.76 1.10 6.42
N MET A 146 -19.69 1.55 7.07
CA MET A 146 -19.75 2.58 8.12
C MET A 146 -19.68 4.01 7.59
N ALA A 147 -19.44 4.19 6.28
CA ALA A 147 -19.17 5.50 5.69
C ALA A 147 -20.39 6.44 5.68
N SER A 148 -21.61 5.87 5.62
CA SER A 148 -22.88 6.58 5.76
C SER A 148 -24.02 5.63 6.15
N LYS A 149 -25.21 6.16 6.42
CA LYS A 149 -26.41 5.31 6.70
C LYS A 149 -26.83 4.51 5.47
N GLU A 150 -26.64 5.10 4.30
CA GLU A 150 -26.95 4.54 2.99
C GLU A 150 -25.88 3.54 2.53
N GLY A 151 -24.70 3.55 3.19
CA GLY A 151 -23.53 2.75 2.87
C GLY A 151 -22.49 3.53 2.09
N GLY A 152 -21.80 2.85 1.19
CA GLY A 152 -20.67 3.44 0.47
C GLY A 152 -20.27 2.60 -0.72
N TRP A 153 -19.01 2.76 -1.10
CA TRP A 153 -18.42 2.12 -2.26
C TRP A 153 -17.15 1.38 -1.83
N ILE A 154 -16.98 0.18 -2.36
CA ILE A 154 -15.70 -0.51 -2.34
C ILE A 154 -15.07 -0.33 -3.70
N TYR A 155 -13.81 0.10 -3.70
CA TYR A 155 -12.99 0.22 -4.90
C TYR A 155 -11.96 -0.89 -4.94
N GLU A 156 -11.88 -1.56 -6.08
CA GLU A 156 -10.78 -2.48 -6.42
C GLU A 156 -9.72 -1.67 -7.17
N ILE A 157 -8.50 -1.66 -6.64
CA ILE A 157 -7.43 -0.76 -7.08
C ILE A 157 -6.19 -1.58 -7.40
N GLN A 158 -5.63 -1.37 -8.60
CA GLN A 158 -4.34 -1.91 -8.98
C GLN A 158 -3.24 -1.21 -8.16
N ALA A 159 -2.54 -2.00 -7.36
CA ALA A 159 -1.43 -1.54 -6.56
C ALA A 159 -0.25 -1.15 -7.45
N LEU A 160 0.44 -0.08 -7.05
CA LEU A 160 1.65 0.41 -7.70
C LEU A 160 2.75 0.60 -6.65
N PRO A 161 4.03 0.71 -7.07
CA PRO A 161 5.16 0.71 -6.14
C PRO A 161 5.18 1.87 -5.13
N HIS A 162 4.44 2.96 -5.40
CA HIS A 162 4.30 4.09 -4.46
C HIS A 162 3.39 3.78 -3.26
N MET A 163 2.83 2.58 -3.18
CA MET A 163 2.01 2.11 -2.06
C MET A 163 2.84 1.17 -1.19
N THR A 164 2.89 1.38 0.13
CA THR A 164 3.71 0.59 1.06
C THR A 164 2.89 -0.16 2.10
N ASP A 165 3.39 -1.33 2.51
CA ASP A 165 2.82 -2.12 3.60
C ASP A 165 3.06 -1.45 4.97
N SER A 166 1.98 -1.04 5.63
CA SER A 166 2.06 -0.37 6.94
C SER A 166 2.45 -1.35 8.05
N ASP A 167 2.03 -2.62 7.96
CA ASP A 167 2.43 -3.66 8.92
C ASP A 167 3.93 -3.92 8.84
N GLY A 168 4.48 -4.02 7.63
CA GLY A 168 5.92 -4.17 7.40
C GLY A 168 6.74 -2.94 7.78
N THR A 169 6.16 -1.74 7.67
CA THR A 169 6.84 -0.48 8.03
C THR A 169 6.89 -0.24 9.54
N LEU A 170 5.78 -0.52 10.23
CA LEU A 170 5.60 -0.19 11.65
C LEU A 170 5.85 -1.38 12.58
N LEU A 171 5.85 -2.62 12.05
CA LEU A 171 6.13 -3.86 12.77
C LEU A 171 5.42 -3.93 14.13
N GLN A 172 6.18 -4.11 15.23
CA GLN A 172 5.64 -4.16 16.59
C GLN A 172 5.07 -2.83 17.09
N GLY A 173 5.43 -1.70 16.47
CA GLY A 173 4.96 -0.36 16.84
C GLY A 173 3.60 0.02 16.25
N ARG A 174 2.99 -0.84 15.43
CA ARG A 174 1.66 -0.58 14.83
C ARG A 174 0.53 -0.66 15.85
N LYS A 175 -0.49 0.16 15.67
CA LYS A 175 -1.67 0.23 16.54
C LYS A 175 -2.83 -0.62 16.03
N TRP A 176 -3.23 -0.43 14.78
CA TRP A 176 -4.39 -1.10 14.18
C TRP A 176 -3.96 -2.34 13.39
N ARG A 177 -4.09 -3.51 14.02
CA ARG A 177 -3.48 -4.75 13.52
C ARG A 177 -4.34 -5.55 12.56
N ASN A 178 -5.63 -5.23 12.48
CA ASN A 178 -6.61 -5.97 11.68
C ASN A 178 -6.99 -5.23 10.38
N GLU A 179 -6.37 -4.08 10.12
CA GLU A 179 -6.64 -3.27 8.93
C GLU A 179 -5.84 -3.74 7.72
N PHE A 180 -4.65 -4.34 7.96
CA PHE A 180 -3.73 -4.80 6.92
C PHE A 180 -3.49 -3.72 5.86
N GLU A 181 -3.19 -2.52 6.37
CA GLU A 181 -3.19 -1.28 5.62
C GLU A 181 -2.05 -1.22 4.61
N ILE A 182 -2.39 -0.97 3.35
CA ILE A 182 -1.46 -0.57 2.30
C ILE A 182 -1.65 0.92 2.06
N SER A 183 -0.62 1.71 2.35
CA SER A 183 -0.69 3.16 2.34
C SER A 183 -0.11 3.73 1.06
N ALA A 184 -0.93 4.43 0.28
CA ALA A 184 -0.51 5.09 -0.96
C ALA A 184 0.09 6.46 -0.66
N LEU A 185 1.35 6.69 -1.06
CA LEU A 185 2.00 7.99 -0.87
C LEU A 185 1.51 8.99 -1.94
N GLY A 186 0.89 10.08 -1.52
CA GLY A 186 0.60 11.22 -2.41
C GLY A 186 -0.73 11.12 -3.14
N GLY A 187 -1.37 9.95 -3.09
CA GLY A 187 -2.69 9.69 -3.66
C GLY A 187 -2.75 8.41 -4.50
N ILE A 188 -3.90 8.22 -5.13
CA ILE A 188 -4.18 7.10 -6.02
C ILE A 188 -4.85 7.66 -7.26
N SER A 189 -4.25 7.48 -8.43
CA SER A 189 -4.84 7.94 -9.69
C SER A 189 -6.12 7.17 -10.03
N TRP A 190 -7.09 7.84 -10.64
CA TRP A 190 -8.28 7.18 -11.18
C TRP A 190 -7.93 6.05 -12.15
N SER A 191 -6.83 6.19 -12.90
CA SER A 191 -6.35 5.14 -13.81
C SER A 191 -5.85 3.86 -13.11
N GLN A 192 -5.67 3.89 -11.78
CA GLN A 192 -5.39 2.68 -10.98
C GLN A 192 -6.67 1.94 -10.55
N VAL A 193 -7.82 2.62 -10.53
CA VAL A 193 -9.08 2.00 -10.11
C VAL A 193 -9.56 1.07 -11.21
N LYS A 194 -9.74 -0.21 -10.90
CA LYS A 194 -10.23 -1.23 -11.85
C LYS A 194 -11.74 -1.25 -11.88
N SER A 195 -12.34 -1.34 -10.71
CA SER A 195 -13.78 -1.47 -10.55
C SER A 195 -14.25 -0.89 -9.22
N ALA A 196 -15.55 -0.70 -9.09
CA ALA A 196 -16.18 -0.32 -7.84
C ALA A 196 -17.56 -0.96 -7.70
N VAL A 197 -18.00 -1.17 -6.46
CA VAL A 197 -19.34 -1.67 -6.16
C VAL A 197 -19.94 -0.92 -4.99
N GLN A 198 -21.22 -0.55 -5.12
CA GLN A 198 -21.95 0.09 -4.03
C GLN A 198 -22.42 -0.96 -3.02
N VAL A 199 -22.20 -0.70 -1.75
CA VAL A 199 -22.56 -1.59 -0.65
C VAL A 199 -23.53 -0.91 0.31
N PRO A 200 -24.49 -1.66 0.88
CA PRO A 200 -25.42 -1.09 1.85
C PRO A 200 -24.70 -0.68 3.13
N GLY A 201 -25.26 0.29 3.85
CA GLY A 201 -24.81 0.70 5.19
C GLY A 201 -25.38 -0.19 6.29
N PHE A 202 -24.81 -0.08 7.49
CA PHE A 202 -25.27 -0.74 8.73
C PHE A 202 -25.53 -2.25 8.59
N LYS A 203 -24.54 -2.95 8.04
CA LYS A 203 -24.49 -4.42 7.99
C LYS A 203 -23.44 -4.89 8.96
N THR A 204 -23.61 -6.12 9.41
CA THR A 204 -22.67 -6.82 10.27
C THR A 204 -21.90 -7.86 9.47
N THR A 205 -20.79 -8.36 10.00
CA THR A 205 -20.08 -9.50 9.40
C THR A 205 -20.97 -10.74 9.27
N GLY A 206 -21.92 -10.91 10.20
CA GLY A 206 -22.92 -11.98 10.18
C GLY A 206 -23.87 -11.94 8.97
N ASP A 207 -24.21 -10.74 8.47
CA ASP A 207 -25.00 -10.60 7.23
C ASP A 207 -24.29 -11.20 6.01
N TYR A 208 -22.96 -11.28 6.07
CA TYR A 208 -22.11 -11.90 5.06
C TYR A 208 -21.69 -13.33 5.41
N GLY A 209 -22.13 -13.86 6.57
CA GLY A 209 -21.76 -15.18 7.05
C GLY A 209 -20.31 -15.30 7.53
N ALA A 210 -19.71 -14.19 7.96
CA ALA A 210 -18.31 -14.12 8.37
C ALA A 210 -18.16 -13.81 9.87
N GLY A 211 -17.08 -14.31 10.49
CA GLY A 211 -16.71 -13.97 11.85
C GLY A 211 -16.08 -12.59 11.93
N PHE A 212 -15.17 -12.30 10.99
CA PHE A 212 -14.49 -11.02 10.87
C PHE A 212 -14.71 -10.40 9.48
N TRP A 213 -14.54 -9.08 9.39
CA TRP A 213 -14.62 -8.38 8.10
C TRP A 213 -13.57 -8.91 7.12
N SER A 214 -12.35 -9.20 7.57
CA SER A 214 -11.28 -9.76 6.73
C SER A 214 -11.62 -11.10 6.07
N ASP A 215 -12.61 -11.84 6.58
CA ASP A 215 -12.99 -13.15 6.06
C ASP A 215 -13.97 -13.05 4.88
N VAL A 216 -14.52 -11.85 4.62
CA VAL A 216 -15.40 -11.63 3.46
C VAL A 216 -14.56 -11.43 2.20
N THR A 217 -14.63 -12.37 1.27
CA THR A 217 -13.96 -12.30 -0.04
C THR A 217 -14.87 -11.67 -1.10
N VAL A 218 -14.30 -11.36 -2.27
CA VAL A 218 -15.07 -10.85 -3.42
C VAL A 218 -16.12 -11.88 -3.86
N GLU A 219 -15.76 -13.16 -3.85
CA GLU A 219 -16.57 -14.31 -4.27
C GLU A 219 -17.73 -14.50 -3.31
N SER A 220 -17.46 -14.52 -2.00
CA SER A 220 -18.50 -14.69 -0.99
C SER A 220 -19.45 -13.50 -0.99
N PHE A 221 -18.94 -12.29 -1.20
CA PHE A 221 -19.78 -11.10 -1.40
C PHE A 221 -20.67 -11.21 -2.63
N LYS A 222 -20.11 -11.58 -3.80
CA LYS A 222 -20.89 -11.75 -5.05
C LYS A 222 -21.96 -12.84 -4.93
N GLN A 223 -21.70 -13.90 -4.18
CA GLN A 223 -22.69 -14.94 -3.90
C GLN A 223 -23.82 -14.44 -2.98
N LYS A 224 -23.48 -13.63 -1.98
CA LYS A 224 -24.45 -13.09 -1.01
C LYS A 224 -25.26 -11.92 -1.54
N MET A 225 -24.69 -11.15 -2.45
CA MET A 225 -25.29 -9.93 -3.02
C MET A 225 -25.21 -9.97 -4.56
N PRO A 226 -25.81 -10.98 -5.22
CA PRO A 226 -25.71 -11.18 -6.67
C PRO A 226 -26.39 -10.06 -7.48
N GLU A 227 -27.27 -9.27 -6.85
CA GLU A 227 -27.94 -8.13 -7.46
C GLU A 227 -27.03 -6.90 -7.59
N LYS A 228 -25.87 -6.87 -6.93
CA LYS A 228 -24.95 -5.74 -6.95
C LYS A 228 -24.21 -5.65 -8.26
N GLN A 229 -24.38 -4.51 -8.93
CA GLN A 229 -23.68 -4.20 -10.17
C GLN A 229 -22.32 -3.60 -9.88
N TRP A 230 -21.30 -4.16 -10.54
CA TRP A 230 -19.94 -3.65 -10.51
C TRP A 230 -19.77 -2.62 -11.61
N PHE A 231 -19.37 -1.41 -11.22
CA PHE A 231 -18.87 -0.39 -12.12
C PHE A 231 -17.46 -0.80 -12.57
N ASN A 232 -17.23 -0.94 -13.87
CA ASN A 232 -15.90 -1.18 -14.43
C ASN A 232 -15.36 0.13 -15.00
N ASN A 233 -14.16 0.52 -14.58
CA ASN A 233 -13.57 1.78 -15.00
C ASN A 233 -12.96 1.67 -16.40
N SER A 234 -13.55 2.35 -17.39
CA SER A 234 -13.00 2.41 -18.76
C SER A 234 -11.65 3.14 -18.85
N ASN A 235 -11.30 3.94 -17.85
CA ASN A 235 -10.05 4.68 -17.78
C ASN A 235 -8.96 3.94 -17.00
N TYR A 236 -9.23 2.70 -16.56
CA TYR A 236 -8.22 1.83 -15.98
C TYR A 236 -7.07 1.63 -16.98
N ASN A 237 -5.84 1.80 -16.51
CA ASN A 237 -4.66 1.57 -17.33
C ASN A 237 -4.13 0.15 -17.12
N SER A 238 -4.41 -0.75 -18.06
CA SER A 238 -3.97 -2.15 -18.00
C SER A 238 -2.44 -2.33 -18.03
N THR A 239 -1.66 -1.32 -18.44
CA THR A 239 -0.19 -1.41 -18.30
C THR A 239 0.26 -1.51 -16.84
N PHE A 240 -0.64 -1.21 -15.89
CA PHE A 240 -0.37 -1.32 -14.46
C PHE A 240 -0.45 -2.76 -13.94
N ASP A 241 -1.03 -3.71 -14.69
CA ASP A 241 -1.19 -5.12 -14.27
C ASP A 241 0.14 -5.84 -13.96
N GLN A 242 1.28 -5.27 -14.33
CA GLN A 242 2.61 -5.81 -14.04
C GLN A 242 3.15 -5.45 -12.65
N PHE A 243 2.54 -4.48 -11.97
CA PHE A 243 3.06 -3.94 -10.72
C PHE A 243 2.39 -4.54 -9.50
N LYS A 244 3.04 -4.32 -8.35
CA LYS A 244 2.55 -4.64 -7.01
C LYS A 244 2.86 -3.46 -6.09
N ALA A 245 2.26 -3.47 -4.90
CA ALA A 245 2.70 -2.59 -3.82
C ALA A 245 4.18 -2.86 -3.46
N SER A 246 4.79 -1.91 -2.76
CA SER A 246 6.09 -2.09 -2.12
C SER A 246 5.96 -2.81 -0.77
N PRO A 247 7.00 -3.55 -0.35
CA PRO A 247 7.09 -4.08 1.02
C PRO A 247 7.19 -2.93 2.04
N GLY A 248 7.26 -3.29 3.32
CA GLY A 248 7.45 -2.33 4.40
C GLY A 248 8.70 -1.46 4.21
N GLN A 249 8.57 -0.18 4.56
CA GLN A 249 9.60 0.85 4.41
C GLN A 249 9.87 1.52 5.76
N PRO A 250 10.70 0.94 6.64
CA PRO A 250 10.96 1.45 8.01
C PRO A 250 11.34 2.93 8.07
N GLN A 251 12.03 3.45 7.06
CA GLN A 251 12.38 4.86 6.95
C GLN A 251 11.16 5.80 6.88
N LEU A 252 9.99 5.30 6.45
CA LEU A 252 8.73 6.05 6.39
C LEU A 252 7.93 6.01 7.70
N ALA A 253 8.39 5.31 8.73
CA ALA A 253 7.60 5.11 9.95
C ALA A 253 7.24 6.43 10.64
N GLY A 254 8.18 7.37 10.76
CA GLY A 254 7.93 8.70 11.32
C GLY A 254 7.44 8.68 12.77
N TRP A 255 8.21 8.08 13.68
CA TRP A 255 7.89 8.02 15.11
C TRP A 255 7.98 9.42 15.75
N PHE A 256 6.87 10.11 15.99
CA PHE A 256 6.89 11.48 16.56
C PHE A 256 6.10 11.64 17.87
N ASP A 257 5.63 10.54 18.48
CA ASP A 257 5.06 10.62 19.82
C ASP A 257 5.95 9.98 20.87
N SER A 258 5.84 10.51 22.09
CA SER A 258 6.65 10.10 23.24
C SER A 258 6.52 8.63 23.60
N GLU A 259 5.39 7.99 23.25
CA GLU A 259 5.15 6.58 23.52
C GLU A 259 5.93 5.65 22.57
N HIS A 260 6.21 6.11 21.35
CA HIS A 260 6.78 5.32 20.26
C HIS A 260 8.16 5.81 19.80
N GLU A 261 8.68 6.92 20.34
CA GLU A 261 10.05 7.38 20.06
C GLU A 261 11.11 6.32 20.34
N GLN A 262 10.87 5.44 21.31
CA GLN A 262 11.74 4.31 21.63
C GLN A 262 11.99 3.35 20.44
N TYR A 263 11.13 3.35 19.42
CA TYR A 263 11.35 2.54 18.22
C TYR A 263 12.42 3.14 17.31
N LYS A 264 12.70 4.45 17.35
CA LYS A 264 13.79 5.08 16.58
C LYS A 264 15.14 4.43 16.84
N SER A 265 15.39 3.98 18.07
CA SER A 265 16.66 3.36 18.46
C SER A 265 16.69 1.83 18.26
N GLN A 266 15.63 1.23 17.73
CA GLN A 266 15.54 -0.21 17.48
C GLN A 266 15.68 -0.52 15.99
N GLU A 267 16.35 -1.63 15.66
CA GLU A 267 16.32 -2.13 14.29
C GLU A 267 14.89 -2.56 13.91
N PRO A 268 14.47 -2.31 12.65
CA PRO A 268 15.25 -1.74 11.56
C PRO A 268 15.22 -0.21 11.45
N TRP A 269 14.48 0.50 12.33
CA TRP A 269 14.31 1.95 12.24
C TRP A 269 15.58 2.74 12.59
N SER A 270 16.43 2.22 13.47
CA SER A 270 17.72 2.81 13.83
C SER A 270 18.66 3.00 12.64
N LEU A 271 18.48 2.22 11.57
CA LEU A 271 19.24 2.34 10.33
C LEU A 271 18.83 3.55 9.48
N ASN A 272 17.67 4.16 9.78
CA ASN A 272 17.03 5.19 8.97
C ASN A 272 16.75 6.46 9.79
N GLN A 273 17.81 7.06 10.35
CA GLN A 273 17.74 8.26 11.21
C GLN A 273 18.58 9.43 10.68
N THR A 274 19.04 9.37 9.43
CA THR A 274 19.97 10.37 8.85
C THR A 274 19.27 11.48 8.09
N LYS A 275 17.97 11.33 7.81
CA LYS A 275 17.14 12.31 7.09
C LYS A 275 15.86 12.59 7.87
N THR A 276 15.23 13.70 7.55
CA THR A 276 13.87 14.00 7.99
C THR A 276 12.86 13.05 7.34
N ILE A 277 11.66 12.95 7.92
CA ILE A 277 10.61 12.08 7.38
C ILE A 277 10.15 12.55 5.99
N GLU A 278 10.09 13.86 5.77
CA GLU A 278 9.77 14.45 4.47
C GLU A 278 10.81 14.07 3.42
N GLU A 279 12.11 14.13 3.74
CA GLU A 279 13.16 13.71 2.81
C GLU A 279 13.05 12.22 2.45
N TYR A 280 12.79 11.33 3.43
CA TYR A 280 12.56 9.91 3.14
C TYR A 280 11.31 9.69 2.28
N TYR A 281 10.24 10.44 2.53
CA TYR A 281 9.03 10.42 1.71
C TYR A 281 9.32 10.84 0.27
N MET A 282 10.04 11.95 0.09
CA MET A 282 10.38 12.48 -1.23
C MET A 282 11.32 11.56 -1.99
N ASP A 283 12.32 10.98 -1.33
CA ASP A 283 13.21 9.97 -1.93
C ASP A 283 12.42 8.76 -2.43
N PHE A 284 11.53 8.23 -1.60
CA PHE A 284 10.69 7.09 -1.96
C PHE A 284 9.79 7.43 -3.17
N MET A 285 9.15 8.60 -3.17
CA MET A 285 8.31 9.03 -4.29
C MET A 285 9.11 9.30 -5.56
N ASN A 286 10.32 9.84 -5.45
CA ASN A 286 11.22 10.01 -6.60
C ASN A 286 11.62 8.67 -7.21
N GLN A 287 11.75 7.62 -6.40
CA GLN A 287 12.07 6.27 -6.87
C GLN A 287 10.86 5.54 -7.46
N PHE A 288 9.69 5.62 -6.82
CA PHE A 288 8.55 4.73 -7.10
C PHE A 288 7.31 5.43 -7.67
N GLY A 289 7.23 6.75 -7.58
CA GLY A 289 6.06 7.54 -7.97
C GLY A 289 5.92 7.79 -9.47
N GLY A 290 6.94 7.48 -10.29
CA GLY A 290 6.93 7.81 -11.72
C GLY A 290 5.72 7.22 -12.47
N HIS A 291 5.29 6.01 -12.11
CA HIS A 291 4.14 5.34 -12.72
C HIS A 291 2.78 5.97 -12.41
N VAL A 292 2.71 6.78 -11.34
CA VAL A 292 1.51 7.54 -10.94
C VAL A 292 1.58 9.02 -11.30
N GLY A 293 2.54 9.41 -12.13
CA GLY A 293 2.69 10.81 -12.56
C GLY A 293 3.36 11.71 -11.53
N TRP A 294 4.17 11.15 -10.63
CA TRP A 294 5.01 11.94 -9.75
C TRP A 294 6.02 12.78 -10.53
N THR A 295 6.08 14.08 -10.25
CA THR A 295 6.97 15.05 -10.90
C THR A 295 8.02 15.65 -9.97
N GLY A 296 8.19 15.07 -8.78
CA GLY A 296 9.08 15.62 -7.74
C GLY A 296 8.38 16.54 -6.73
N THR A 297 7.05 16.68 -6.80
CA THR A 297 6.28 17.57 -5.91
C THR A 297 5.04 16.88 -5.37
N TYR A 298 4.79 17.04 -4.07
CA TYR A 298 3.58 16.59 -3.39
C TYR A 298 2.44 17.63 -3.45
N PRO A 299 1.16 17.23 -3.47
CA PRO A 299 0.65 15.86 -3.69
C PRO A 299 0.75 15.44 -5.17
N LEU A 300 0.36 14.21 -5.48
CA LEU A 300 0.24 13.79 -6.88
C LEU A 300 -0.72 14.73 -7.64
N VAL A 301 -0.31 15.13 -8.84
CA VAL A 301 -1.16 15.92 -9.75
C VAL A 301 -2.11 14.95 -10.46
N LEU A 302 -3.25 14.67 -9.81
CA LEU A 302 -4.20 13.68 -10.31
C LEU A 302 -5.17 14.22 -11.38
N SER A 303 -5.36 15.54 -11.45
CA SER A 303 -6.19 16.15 -12.48
C SER A 303 -5.42 16.33 -13.78
N HIS A 304 -5.96 15.84 -14.89
CA HIS A 304 -5.67 16.42 -16.19
C HIS A 304 -6.35 17.80 -16.25
N ARG A 305 -5.73 18.85 -15.71
CA ARG A 305 -5.86 20.14 -16.40
C ARG A 305 -5.10 19.92 -17.70
N ALA A 306 -5.83 19.86 -18.81
CA ALA A 306 -5.22 19.94 -20.13
C ALA A 306 -4.18 21.05 -20.06
N LEU A 307 -2.90 20.69 -20.23
CA LEU A 307 -1.87 21.69 -20.44
C LEU A 307 -2.37 22.55 -21.61
N PRO A 308 -2.40 23.89 -21.47
CA PRO A 308 -2.74 24.73 -22.61
C PRO A 308 -1.77 24.39 -23.74
N ARG A 309 -2.33 24.05 -24.90
CA ARG A 309 -1.57 23.91 -26.14
C ARG A 309 -0.98 25.26 -26.54
#